data_AF-A0A4Y3WFQ4-F1
#
_entry.id   AF-A0A4Y3WFQ4-F1
#
_cell.length_a   1.000
_cell.length_b   1.000
_cell.length_c   1.000
_cell.angle_alpha   90.00
_cell.angle_beta   90.00
_cell.angle_gamma   90.00
#
_symmetry.space_group_name_H-M   'P 1'
#
loop_
_entity.id
_entity.type
_entity.pdbx_description
1 polymer ?
#
loop_
_entity_poly.entity_id
_entity_poly.type
_entity_poly.pdbx_seq_one_letter_code
_entity_poly.pdbx_strand_id
1 'polypeptide(L)'
;MYGAAEAEVYYAESLRHCRDLHRCDPSPTSFTDLCCACVRMGNIIKSLGGSGGGGSLLKESYDLAREMTSLYGEDEAGPMLALAVSALASATEAESDFAAARELYQVAVEASATKGTPRSVLEWRGHGFRLSRLALATHAAGDVSGARIYYQEALQLFERLHAATGDAGFATDAEAIRRALDQI
;
A
#
# COMPACT_ATOMS: atom_id res chain seq x y z
N MET A 1 13.71 -18.66 16.13
CA MET A 1 13.73 -17.27 16.63
C MET A 1 14.92 -16.45 16.10
N TYR A 2 15.98 -17.06 15.53
CA TYR A 2 17.17 -16.35 15.00
C TYR A 2 16.91 -15.47 13.76
N GLY A 3 16.10 -15.91 12.78
CA GLY A 3 15.96 -15.20 11.51
C GLY A 3 15.23 -13.84 11.56
N ALA A 4 14.44 -13.57 12.60
CA ALA A 4 13.69 -12.31 12.74
C ALA A 4 14.60 -11.13 13.11
N ALA A 5 15.49 -11.33 14.08
CA ALA A 5 16.46 -10.34 14.50
C ALA A 5 17.51 -10.09 13.40
N GLU A 6 17.92 -11.15 12.69
CA GLU A 6 18.81 -11.03 11.53
C GLU A 6 18.17 -10.21 10.40
N ALA A 7 16.89 -10.45 10.07
CA ALA A 7 16.17 -9.66 9.08
C ALA A 7 16.13 -8.18 9.47
N GLU A 8 15.80 -7.84 10.72
CA GLU A 8 15.78 -6.47 11.20
C GLU A 8 17.12 -5.75 10.98
N VAL A 9 18.25 -6.42 11.27
CA VAL A 9 19.59 -5.88 11.04
C VAL A 9 19.83 -5.60 9.55
N TYR A 10 19.53 -6.55 8.67
CA TYR A 10 19.72 -6.36 7.22
C TYR A 10 18.85 -5.24 6.64
N TYR A 11 17.59 -5.13 7.07
CA TYR A 11 16.72 -4.05 6.61
C TYR A 11 17.11 -2.70 7.20
N ALA A 12 17.64 -2.64 8.43
CA ALA A 12 18.19 -1.42 9.00
C ALA A 12 19.43 -0.93 8.22
N GLU A 13 20.32 -1.84 7.82
CA GLU A 13 21.47 -1.51 6.99
C GLU A 13 21.05 -1.02 5.59
N SER A 14 20.10 -1.73 4.95
CA SER A 14 19.53 -1.31 3.66
C SER A 14 18.89 0.08 3.75
N LEU A 15 18.10 0.35 4.80
CA LEU A 15 17.49 1.66 5.03
C LEU A 15 18.54 2.76 5.19
N ARG A 16 19.61 2.49 5.94
CA ARG A 16 20.73 3.43 6.08
C ARG A 16 21.36 3.73 4.73
N HIS A 17 21.62 2.72 3.90
CA HIS A 17 22.19 2.92 2.58
C HIS A 17 21.28 3.76 1.67
N CYS A 18 19.97 3.47 1.64
CA CYS A 18 19.01 4.28 0.89
C CYS A 18 18.97 5.74 1.36
N ARG A 19 19.06 6.00 2.67
CA ARG A 19 19.16 7.37 3.21
C ARG A 19 20.43 8.07 2.77
N ASP A 20 21.56 7.37 2.77
CA ASP A 20 22.85 7.93 2.36
C ASP A 20 22.84 8.28 0.87
N LEU A 21 22.31 7.38 0.03
CA LEU A 21 22.12 7.63 -1.41
C LEU A 21 21.21 8.82 -1.67
N HIS A 22 20.05 8.86 -1.04
CA HIS A 22 19.07 9.94 -1.22
C HIS A 22 19.63 11.32 -0.81
N ARG A 23 20.45 11.38 0.26
CA ARG A 23 21.12 12.63 0.66
C ARG A 23 22.16 13.09 -0.36
N CYS A 24 22.84 12.17 -1.03
CA CYS A 24 23.84 12.49 -2.04
C CYS A 24 23.22 12.87 -3.39
N ASP A 25 22.11 12.22 -3.76
CA ASP A 25 21.40 12.42 -5.02
C ASP A 25 19.89 12.22 -4.82
N PRO A 26 19.13 13.30 -4.54
CA PRO A 26 17.68 13.25 -4.49
C PRO A 26 17.11 13.16 -5.91
N SER A 27 17.05 11.94 -6.42
CA SER A 27 16.47 11.56 -7.71
C SER A 27 15.20 10.70 -7.54
N PRO A 28 14.33 10.57 -8.55
CA PRO A 28 13.12 9.73 -8.47
C PRO A 28 13.41 8.29 -8.02
N THR A 29 14.54 7.73 -8.46
CA THR A 29 15.01 6.39 -8.05
C THR A 29 15.36 6.37 -6.57
N SER A 30 16.14 7.34 -6.07
CA SER A 30 16.50 7.40 -4.65
C SER A 30 15.27 7.56 -3.74
N PHE A 31 14.25 8.34 -4.17
CA PHE A 31 12.98 8.47 -3.46
C PHE A 31 12.25 7.13 -3.39
N THR A 32 12.15 6.43 -4.53
CA THR A 32 11.52 5.12 -4.64
C THR A 32 12.19 4.10 -3.71
N ASP A 33 13.52 4.01 -3.75
CA ASP A 33 14.29 3.08 -2.94
C ASP A 33 14.14 3.36 -1.45
N LEU A 34 14.23 4.63 -1.05
CA LEU A 34 14.08 5.02 0.35
C LEU A 34 12.65 4.80 0.86
N CYS A 35 11.62 5.15 0.07
CA CYS A 35 10.23 4.83 0.41
C CYS A 35 10.04 3.33 0.64
N CYS A 36 10.53 2.49 -0.29
CA CYS A 36 10.43 1.05 -0.17
C CYS A 36 11.15 0.51 1.06
N ALA A 37 12.35 1.02 1.37
CA ALA A 37 13.10 0.63 2.56
C ALA A 37 12.35 0.99 3.86
N CYS A 38 11.79 2.20 3.93
CA CYS A 38 10.96 2.65 5.06
C CYS A 38 9.73 1.76 5.25
N VAL A 39 8.99 1.45 4.18
CA VAL A 39 7.81 0.56 4.25
C VAL A 39 8.19 -0.84 4.73
N ARG A 40 9.25 -1.43 4.17
CA ARG A 40 9.70 -2.78 4.55
C ARG A 40 10.11 -2.86 6.01
N MET A 41 10.99 -1.96 6.45
CA MET A 41 11.46 -1.92 7.84
C MET A 41 10.31 -1.61 8.80
N GLY A 42 9.42 -0.68 8.43
CA GLY A 42 8.25 -0.33 9.24
C GLY A 42 7.32 -1.53 9.47
N ASN A 43 7.04 -2.30 8.43
CA ASN A 43 6.22 -3.51 8.51
C ASN A 43 6.87 -4.62 9.32
N ILE A 44 8.19 -4.78 9.24
CA ILE A 44 8.95 -5.78 10.02
C ILE A 44 8.91 -5.45 11.51
N ILE A 45 9.18 -4.19 11.88
CA ILE A 45 9.11 -3.78 13.28
C ILE A 45 7.71 -4.05 13.84
N LYS A 46 6.66 -3.73 13.08
CA LYS A 46 5.27 -4.01 13.48
C LYS A 46 4.99 -5.50 13.61
N SER A 47 5.45 -6.34 12.68
CA SER A 47 5.20 -7.79 12.73
C SER A 47 5.93 -8.49 13.88
N LEU A 48 7.07 -7.94 14.31
CA LEU A 48 7.83 -8.43 15.47
C LEU A 48 7.30 -7.92 16.81
N GLY A 49 6.24 -7.10 16.82
CA GLY A 49 5.70 -6.50 18.04
C GLY A 49 6.64 -5.46 18.69
N GLY A 50 7.60 -4.93 17.92
CA GLY A 50 8.49 -3.87 18.37
C GLY A 50 7.71 -2.60 18.69
N SER A 51 7.90 -2.05 19.90
CA SER A 51 7.04 -0.99 20.45
C SER A 51 7.37 0.44 20.01
N GLY A 52 8.27 0.66 19.04
CA GLY A 52 8.65 2.03 18.68
C GLY A 52 9.45 2.10 17.40
N GLY A 53 8.85 2.63 16.34
CA GLY A 53 9.56 2.97 15.10
C GLY A 53 8.82 2.59 13.84
N GLY A 54 8.02 1.52 13.86
CA GLY A 54 7.30 1.03 12.69
C GLY A 54 6.40 2.09 12.05
N GLY A 55 5.49 2.69 12.83
CA GLY A 55 4.64 3.79 12.35
C GLY A 55 5.41 5.04 11.92
N SER A 56 6.53 5.35 12.59
CA SER A 56 7.39 6.49 12.20
C SER A 56 8.02 6.30 10.83
N LEU A 57 8.46 5.08 10.51
CA LEU A 57 9.03 4.76 9.19
C LEU A 57 7.96 4.78 8.09
N LEU A 58 6.74 4.30 8.40
CA LEU A 58 5.62 4.41 7.45
C LEU A 58 5.25 5.87 7.20
N LYS A 59 5.29 6.71 8.23
CA LYS A 59 5.08 8.15 8.12
C LYS A 59 6.20 8.83 7.31
N GLU A 60 7.46 8.49 7.55
CA GLU A 60 8.61 8.95 6.75
C GLU A 60 8.43 8.58 5.28
N SER A 61 8.04 7.34 4.97
CA SER A 61 7.75 6.94 3.59
C SER A 61 6.63 7.76 2.95
N TYR A 62 5.59 8.10 3.71
CA TYR A 62 4.50 8.92 3.19
C TYR A 62 4.96 10.35 2.88
N ASP A 63 5.74 10.95 3.78
CA ASP A 63 6.26 12.30 3.60
C ASP A 63 7.25 12.37 2.41
N LEU A 64 8.11 11.37 2.26
CA LEU A 64 8.98 11.21 1.08
C LEU A 64 8.19 11.09 -0.22
N ALA A 65 7.14 10.27 -0.25
CA ALA A 65 6.33 10.12 -1.45
C ALA A 65 5.60 11.42 -1.82
N ARG A 66 5.15 12.21 -0.84
CA ARG A 66 4.57 13.54 -1.07
C ARG A 66 5.59 14.54 -1.58
N GLU A 67 6.80 14.52 -1.03
CA GLU A 67 7.90 15.35 -1.52
C GLU A 67 8.23 15.00 -2.98
N MET A 68 8.33 13.69 -3.29
CA MET A 68 8.50 13.20 -4.66
C MET A 68 7.36 13.69 -5.58
N THR A 69 6.10 13.66 -5.13
CA THR A 69 4.96 14.21 -5.89
C THR A 69 5.13 15.71 -6.14
N SER A 70 5.61 16.48 -5.15
CA SER A 70 5.84 17.91 -5.31
C SER A 70 6.97 18.24 -6.30
N LEU A 71 7.99 17.38 -6.41
CA LEU A 71 9.16 17.60 -7.24
C LEU A 71 8.99 17.10 -8.68
N TYR A 72 8.35 15.93 -8.84
CA TYR A 72 8.28 15.21 -10.12
C TYR A 72 6.85 15.02 -10.64
N GLY A 73 5.85 15.44 -9.88
CA GLY A 73 4.44 15.31 -10.25
C GLY A 73 3.83 13.95 -9.91
N GLU A 74 2.51 13.88 -10.04
CA GLU A 74 1.70 12.70 -9.71
C GLU A 74 1.98 11.51 -10.62
N ASP A 75 2.31 11.73 -11.89
CA ASP A 75 2.53 10.65 -12.86
C ASP A 75 3.79 9.83 -12.54
N GLU A 76 4.79 10.47 -11.93
CA GLU A 76 6.05 9.83 -11.53
C GLU A 76 5.95 9.26 -10.10
N ALA A 77 5.35 10.03 -9.18
CA ALA A 77 5.32 9.68 -7.76
C ALA A 77 4.10 8.87 -7.32
N GLY A 78 3.04 8.81 -8.13
CA GLY A 78 1.74 8.19 -7.80
C GLY A 78 1.86 6.76 -7.26
N PRO A 79 2.62 5.85 -7.91
CA PRO A 79 2.83 4.50 -7.39
C PRO A 79 3.44 4.46 -5.99
N MET A 80 4.40 5.37 -5.70
CA MET A 80 5.04 5.45 -4.38
C MET A 80 4.13 6.07 -3.34
N LEU A 81 3.36 7.09 -3.71
CA LEU A 81 2.34 7.67 -2.83
C LEU A 81 1.28 6.62 -2.47
N ALA A 82 0.77 5.88 -3.46
CA ALA A 82 -0.18 4.81 -3.24
C ALA A 82 0.39 3.67 -2.40
N LEU A 83 1.69 3.35 -2.50
CA LEU A 83 2.33 2.35 -1.64
C LEU A 83 2.43 2.83 -0.18
N ALA A 84 3.01 4.01 0.01
CA ALA A 84 3.30 4.57 1.33
C ALA A 84 2.02 4.82 2.13
N VAL A 85 1.00 5.41 1.49
CA VAL A 85 -0.30 5.66 2.12
C VAL A 85 -1.00 4.36 2.49
N SER A 86 -0.97 3.33 1.63
CA SER A 86 -1.57 2.03 1.95
C SER A 86 -0.92 1.36 3.16
N ALA A 87 0.40 1.48 3.30
CA ALA A 87 1.10 0.93 4.45
C ALA A 87 0.71 1.66 5.73
N LEU A 88 0.62 2.99 5.69
CA LEU A 88 0.15 3.80 6.82
C LEU A 88 -1.32 3.50 7.16
N ALA A 89 -2.19 3.33 6.16
CA ALA A 89 -3.58 2.93 6.33
C ALA A 89 -3.70 1.57 7.04
N SER A 90 -2.93 0.58 6.59
CA SER A 90 -2.90 -0.74 7.23
C SER A 90 -2.41 -0.68 8.66
N ALA A 91 -1.42 0.16 8.95
CA ALA A 91 -0.93 0.37 10.31
C ALA A 91 -1.99 1.01 11.22
N THR A 92 -2.72 1.99 10.68
CA THR A 92 -3.82 2.69 11.36
C THR A 92 -5.01 1.76 11.62
N GLU A 93 -5.32 0.89 10.67
CA GLU A 93 -6.35 -0.15 10.83
C GLU A 93 -5.97 -1.18 11.90
N ALA A 94 -4.70 -1.57 11.97
CA ALA A 94 -4.22 -2.47 13.03
C ALA A 94 -4.35 -1.85 14.44
N GLU A 95 -4.43 -0.53 14.52
CA GLU A 95 -4.68 0.24 15.74
C GLU A 95 -6.19 0.46 15.97
N SER A 96 -7.05 -0.19 15.16
CA SER A 96 -8.52 -0.13 15.19
C SER A 96 -9.13 1.25 14.87
N ASP A 97 -8.35 2.17 14.29
CA ASP A 97 -8.88 3.43 13.76
C ASP A 97 -9.32 3.25 12.30
N PHE A 98 -10.45 2.58 12.12
CA PHE A 98 -11.01 2.29 10.80
C PHE A 98 -11.43 3.57 10.04
N ALA A 99 -11.78 4.64 10.75
CA ALA A 99 -12.16 5.90 10.13
C ALA A 99 -10.96 6.58 9.48
N ALA A 100 -9.85 6.72 10.22
CA ALA A 100 -8.62 7.27 9.65
C ALA A 100 -8.01 6.34 8.58
N ALA A 101 -8.07 5.02 8.77
CA ALA A 101 -7.63 4.07 7.76
C ALA A 101 -8.43 4.18 6.45
N ARG A 102 -9.74 4.42 6.52
CA ARG A 102 -10.60 4.64 5.34
C ARG A 102 -10.12 5.85 4.53
N GLU A 103 -9.92 6.99 5.18
CA GLU A 103 -9.45 8.21 4.51
C GLU A 103 -8.09 7.98 3.84
N LEU A 104 -7.17 7.28 4.51
CA LEU A 104 -5.89 6.92 3.91
C LEU A 104 -6.04 5.96 2.73
N TYR A 105 -6.87 4.92 2.82
CA TYR A 105 -7.10 4.02 1.69
C TYR A 105 -7.74 4.73 0.49
N GLN A 106 -8.61 5.71 0.71
CA GLN A 106 -9.18 6.55 -0.34
C GLN A 106 -8.08 7.33 -1.07
N VAL A 107 -7.19 8.00 -0.33
CA VAL A 107 -6.02 8.69 -0.91
C VAL A 107 -5.12 7.71 -1.69
N ALA A 108 -4.92 6.49 -1.17
CA ALA A 108 -4.09 5.50 -1.85
C ALA A 108 -4.73 5.01 -3.17
N VAL A 109 -6.05 4.86 -3.22
CA VAL A 109 -6.79 4.53 -4.45
C VAL A 109 -6.63 5.66 -5.47
N GLU A 110 -6.87 6.91 -5.06
CA GLU A 110 -6.73 8.09 -5.92
C GLU A 110 -5.30 8.25 -6.47
N ALA A 111 -4.29 8.07 -5.63
CA ALA A 111 -2.88 8.13 -6.03
C ALA A 111 -2.48 7.01 -7.01
N SER A 112 -3.17 5.87 -6.97
CA SER A 112 -2.98 4.79 -7.94
C SER A 112 -3.81 4.97 -9.23
N ALA A 113 -4.73 5.93 -9.24
CA ALA A 113 -5.63 6.22 -10.36
C ALA A 113 -5.16 7.41 -11.24
N THR A 114 -4.01 8.03 -10.94
CA THR A 114 -3.52 9.19 -11.69
C THR A 114 -3.13 8.81 -13.13
N LYS A 115 -4.02 9.18 -14.06
CA LYS A 115 -3.84 9.49 -15.50
C LYS A 115 -3.30 8.41 -16.45
N GLY A 116 -3.22 7.15 -16.04
CA GLY A 116 -2.87 6.07 -16.94
C GLY A 116 -3.47 4.73 -16.55
N THR A 117 -3.68 3.88 -17.55
CA THR A 117 -3.77 2.43 -17.38
C THR A 117 -2.53 1.97 -16.58
N PRO A 118 -2.66 1.33 -15.40
CA PRO A 118 -1.50 0.80 -14.68
C PRO A 118 -0.53 0.07 -15.60
N ARG A 119 0.74 0.41 -15.42
CA ARG A 119 1.86 0.11 -16.32
C ARG A 119 2.28 -1.35 -16.25
N SER A 120 1.84 -2.05 -15.20
CA SER A 120 2.09 -3.47 -15.00
C SER A 120 0.93 -4.18 -14.34
N VAL A 121 0.90 -5.51 -14.50
CA VAL A 121 0.00 -6.41 -13.78
C VAL A 121 0.13 -6.26 -12.26
N LEU A 122 1.34 -5.98 -11.75
CA LEU A 122 1.59 -5.81 -10.32
C LEU A 122 0.94 -4.52 -9.78
N GLU A 123 0.98 -3.42 -10.54
CA GLU A 123 0.31 -2.18 -10.16
C GLU A 123 -1.21 -2.35 -10.15
N TRP A 124 -1.76 -3.02 -11.17
CA TRP A 124 -3.19 -3.37 -11.20
C TRP A 124 -3.59 -4.23 -10.01
N ARG A 125 -2.80 -5.25 -9.67
CA ARG A 125 -3.03 -6.07 -8.48
C ARG A 125 -3.06 -5.20 -7.22
N GLY A 126 -2.07 -4.33 -7.07
CA GLY A 126 -1.99 -3.39 -5.94
C GLY A 126 -3.22 -2.48 -5.85
N HIS A 127 -3.71 -1.97 -6.98
CA HIS A 127 -4.94 -1.16 -7.01
C HIS A 127 -6.17 -1.95 -6.54
N GLY A 128 -6.35 -3.19 -7.02
CA GLY A 128 -7.45 -4.06 -6.58
C GLY A 128 -7.40 -4.38 -5.07
N PHE A 129 -6.21 -4.57 -4.52
CA PHE A 129 -6.03 -4.71 -3.07
C PHE A 129 -6.44 -3.45 -2.32
N ARG A 130 -6.05 -2.26 -2.80
CA ARG A 130 -6.43 -0.98 -2.17
C ARG A 130 -7.94 -0.77 -2.16
N LEU A 131 -8.60 -1.02 -3.29
CA LEU A 131 -10.07 -0.98 -3.38
C LEU A 131 -10.74 -1.93 -2.38
N SER A 132 -10.22 -3.15 -2.24
CA SER A 132 -10.76 -4.15 -1.32
C SER A 132 -10.59 -3.75 0.16
N ARG A 133 -9.49 -3.08 0.50
CA ARG A 133 -9.24 -2.55 1.85
C ARG A 133 -10.08 -1.31 2.15
N LEU A 134 -10.24 -0.43 1.16
CA LEU A 134 -11.16 0.70 1.24
C LEU A 134 -12.60 0.23 1.45
N ALA A 135 -13.05 -0.79 0.71
CA ALA A 135 -14.36 -1.40 0.88
C ALA A 135 -14.56 -1.93 2.31
N LEU A 136 -13.59 -2.67 2.84
CA LEU A 136 -13.63 -3.19 4.21
C LEU A 136 -13.72 -2.07 5.24
N ALA A 137 -12.86 -1.04 5.14
CA ALA A 137 -12.88 0.10 6.06
C ALA A 137 -14.18 0.90 5.97
N THR A 138 -14.75 1.02 4.77
CA THR A 138 -16.04 1.69 4.53
C THR A 138 -17.19 0.90 5.15
N HIS A 139 -17.17 -0.44 5.05
CA HIS A 139 -18.15 -1.30 5.71
C HIS A 139 -18.03 -1.21 7.24
N ALA A 140 -16.81 -1.25 7.78
CA ALA A 140 -16.56 -1.10 9.22
C ALA A 140 -17.03 0.25 9.77
N ALA A 141 -17.01 1.30 8.94
CA ALA A 141 -17.56 2.61 9.26
C ALA A 141 -19.11 2.69 9.13
N GLY A 142 -19.77 1.60 8.74
CA GLY A 142 -21.23 1.49 8.64
C GLY A 142 -21.82 1.81 7.26
N ASP A 143 -21.00 2.15 6.27
CA ASP A 143 -21.46 2.41 4.90
C ASP A 143 -21.41 1.14 4.03
N VAL A 144 -22.46 0.34 4.13
CA VAL A 144 -22.62 -0.91 3.38
C VAL A 144 -22.70 -0.65 1.87
N SER A 145 -23.40 0.41 1.45
CA SER A 145 -23.61 0.73 0.03
C SER A 145 -22.29 1.14 -0.63
N GLY A 146 -21.52 2.03 0.02
CA GLY A 146 -20.19 2.42 -0.45
C GLY A 146 -19.23 1.23 -0.50
N ALA A 147 -19.22 0.39 0.54
CA ALA A 147 -18.39 -0.82 0.55
C ALA A 147 -18.71 -1.76 -0.62
N ARG A 148 -20.00 -1.96 -0.93
CA ARG A 148 -20.42 -2.79 -2.07
C ARG A 148 -19.89 -2.27 -3.40
N ILE A 149 -19.88 -0.95 -3.61
CA ILE A 149 -19.34 -0.32 -4.82
C ILE A 149 -17.85 -0.64 -4.98
N TYR A 150 -17.05 -0.38 -3.93
CA TYR A 150 -15.61 -0.62 -3.98
C TYR A 150 -15.25 -2.11 -4.14
N TYR A 151 -15.98 -3.02 -3.48
CA TYR A 151 -15.78 -4.45 -3.68
C TYR A 151 -16.15 -4.90 -5.10
N GLN A 152 -17.23 -4.37 -5.68
CA GLN A 152 -17.60 -4.70 -7.06
C GLN A 152 -16.54 -4.23 -8.06
N GLU A 153 -15.96 -3.04 -7.85
CA GLU A 153 -14.88 -2.53 -8.68
C GLU A 153 -13.61 -3.40 -8.57
N ALA A 154 -13.21 -3.75 -7.34
CA ALA A 154 -12.09 -4.65 -7.11
C ALA A 154 -12.32 -6.04 -7.74
N LEU A 155 -13.52 -6.59 -7.62
CA LEU A 155 -13.89 -7.88 -8.20
C LEU A 155 -13.74 -7.87 -9.73
N GLN A 156 -14.34 -6.86 -10.38
CA GLN A 156 -14.24 -6.71 -11.83
C GLN A 156 -12.78 -6.60 -12.27
N LEU A 157 -11.95 -5.88 -11.52
CA LEU A 157 -10.54 -5.76 -11.84
C LEU A 157 -9.82 -7.11 -11.77
N PHE A 158 -9.97 -7.86 -10.66
CA PHE A 158 -9.32 -9.16 -10.52
C PHE A 158 -9.82 -10.20 -11.53
N GLU A 159 -11.10 -10.18 -11.90
CA GLU A 159 -11.64 -11.02 -12.97
C GLU A 159 -11.01 -10.70 -14.33
N ARG A 160 -10.86 -9.42 -14.67
CA ARG A 160 -10.16 -9.01 -15.90
C ARG A 160 -8.69 -9.41 -15.88
N LEU A 161 -7.99 -9.27 -14.75
CA LEU A 161 -6.59 -9.67 -14.63
C LEU A 161 -6.43 -11.18 -14.78
N HIS A 162 -7.31 -11.97 -14.16
CA HIS A 162 -7.33 -13.42 -14.35
C HIS A 162 -7.56 -13.78 -15.82
N ALA A 163 -8.56 -13.17 -16.47
CA ALA A 163 -8.86 -13.44 -17.88
C ALA A 163 -7.69 -13.07 -18.81
N ALA A 164 -6.99 -11.97 -18.53
CA ALA A 164 -5.89 -11.49 -19.35
C ALA A 164 -4.57 -12.29 -19.16
N THR A 165 -4.34 -12.83 -17.97
CA THR A 165 -3.05 -13.44 -17.60
C THR A 165 -3.10 -14.95 -17.41
N GLY A 166 -4.28 -15.52 -17.12
CA GLY A 166 -4.45 -16.91 -16.70
C GLY A 166 -3.94 -17.20 -15.28
N ASP A 167 -3.50 -16.19 -14.52
CA ASP A 167 -2.95 -16.38 -13.18
C ASP A 167 -4.06 -16.71 -12.17
N ALA A 168 -3.99 -17.89 -11.55
CA ALA A 168 -4.95 -18.37 -10.55
C ALA A 168 -4.96 -17.54 -9.26
N GLY A 169 -3.91 -16.77 -8.98
CA GLY A 169 -3.86 -15.83 -7.87
C GLY A 169 -4.96 -14.78 -7.97
N PHE A 170 -5.22 -14.24 -9.17
CA PHE A 170 -6.30 -13.27 -9.38
C PHE A 170 -7.70 -13.89 -9.23
N ALA A 171 -7.87 -15.15 -9.61
CA ALA A 171 -9.13 -15.87 -9.35
C ALA A 171 -9.36 -16.04 -7.84
N THR A 172 -8.30 -16.34 -7.08
CA THR A 172 -8.36 -16.44 -5.62
C THR A 172 -8.70 -15.10 -4.97
N ASP A 173 -8.06 -14.01 -5.42
CA ASP A 173 -8.33 -12.65 -4.97
C ASP A 173 -9.81 -12.26 -5.27
N ALA A 174 -10.32 -12.58 -6.46
CA ALA A 174 -11.72 -12.37 -6.84
C ALA A 174 -12.70 -13.18 -5.97
N GLU A 175 -12.42 -14.46 -5.70
CA GLU A 175 -13.25 -15.29 -4.84
C GLU A 175 -13.32 -14.77 -3.39
N ALA A 176 -12.21 -14.25 -2.86
CA ALA A 176 -12.20 -13.62 -1.54
C ALA A 176 -13.16 -12.42 -1.49
N ILE A 177 -13.20 -11.61 -2.55
CA ILE A 177 -14.12 -10.47 -2.64
C ILE A 177 -15.57 -10.92 -2.78
N ARG A 178 -15.87 -11.98 -3.55
CA ARG A 178 -17.24 -12.52 -3.63
C ARG A 178 -17.75 -12.94 -2.25
N ARG A 179 -16.91 -13.63 -1.47
CA ARG A 179 -17.27 -14.00 -0.08
C ARG A 179 -17.50 -12.77 0.80
N ALA A 180 -16.72 -11.71 0.64
CA ALA A 180 -16.93 -10.47 1.38
C ALA A 180 -18.26 -9.79 0.97
N LEU A 181 -18.59 -9.77 -0.32
CA LEU A 181 -19.85 -9.23 -0.84
C LEU A 181 -21.10 -9.98 -0.33
N ASP A 182 -20.97 -11.28 -0.05
CA ASP A 182 -22.05 -12.10 0.52
C ASP A 182 -22.26 -11.83 2.02
N GLN A 183 -21.30 -11.19 2.70
CA GLN A 183 -21.32 -10.93 4.14
C GLN A 183 -21.78 -9.52 4.50
N ILE A 184 -21.94 -8.62 3.52
CA ILE A 184 -22.30 -7.21 3.72
C ILE A 184 -23.68 -6.86 3.17
#